data_AF-A0A357AXJ8-F1
#
_entry.id   AF-A0A357AXJ8-F1
#
_cell.length_a   1.000
_cell.length_b   1.000
_cell.length_c   1.000
_cell.angle_alpha   90.00
_cell.angle_beta   90.00
_cell.angle_gamma   90.00
#
_symmetry.space_group_name_H-M   'P 1'
#
loop_
_entity.id
_entity.type
_entity.pdbx_description
1 polymer ?
#
loop_
_entity_poly.entity_id
_entity_poly.type
_entity_poly.pdbx_seq_one_letter_code
_entity_poly.pdbx_strand_id
1 'polypeptide(L)'
;GKMGLPLVFLAHDLLPFYSALLRGLGFEPVATERTNRVMVRLGGQALAADTCHPVKAAFGHCLALARQGLPLFAPCVVNLAGPGEPDRLPCPLTQSFPHLLASRLRQEG
;
A
#
# COMPACT_ATOMS: atom_id res chain seq x y z
N GLY A 1 8.11 -17.25 3.59
CA GLY A 1 8.56 -16.12 4.45
C GLY A 1 7.40 -15.19 4.77
N LYS A 2 7.54 -14.19 5.63
CA LYS A 2 6.46 -13.21 5.91
C LYS A 2 6.54 -12.04 4.92
N MET A 3 5.38 -11.54 4.49
CA MET A 3 5.28 -10.38 3.60
C MET A 3 4.22 -9.40 4.12
N GLY A 4 4.59 -8.14 4.30
CA GLY A 4 3.69 -7.09 4.74
C GLY A 4 2.68 -6.73 3.66
N LEU A 5 1.40 -6.77 3.99
CA LEU A 5 0.27 -6.40 3.14
C LEU A 5 -0.44 -5.17 3.73
N PRO A 6 -0.05 -3.93 3.35
CA PRO A 6 -0.73 -2.74 3.83
C PRO A 6 -2.18 -2.72 3.34
N LEU A 7 -3.14 -2.65 4.26
CA LEU A 7 -4.57 -2.54 3.93
C LEU A 7 -4.90 -1.09 3.59
N VAL A 8 -4.63 -0.72 2.33
CA VAL A 8 -4.76 0.64 1.79
C VAL A 8 -5.33 0.60 0.38
N PHE A 9 -6.07 1.64 -0.01
CA PHE A 9 -6.67 1.75 -1.35
C PHE A 9 -7.48 0.49 -1.73
N LEU A 10 -7.19 -0.09 -2.90
CA LEU A 10 -7.81 -1.27 -3.46
C LEU A 10 -7.42 -2.58 -2.76
N ALA A 11 -6.46 -2.54 -1.82
CA ALA A 11 -6.07 -3.75 -1.09
C ALA A 11 -7.22 -4.29 -0.24
N HIS A 12 -8.19 -3.46 0.18
CA HIS A 12 -9.40 -3.91 0.84
C HIS A 12 -10.29 -4.74 -0.10
N ASP A 13 -10.52 -4.25 -1.31
CA ASP A 13 -11.38 -4.92 -2.31
C ASP A 13 -10.73 -6.19 -2.86
N LEU A 14 -9.39 -6.17 -2.98
CA LEU A 14 -8.60 -7.26 -3.54
C LEU A 14 -7.97 -8.17 -2.48
N LEU A 15 -8.31 -8.00 -1.20
CA LEU A 15 -7.69 -8.75 -0.09
C LEU A 15 -7.77 -10.27 -0.27
N PRO A 16 -8.93 -10.87 -0.65
CA PRO A 16 -9.00 -12.32 -0.86
C PRO A 16 -8.03 -12.78 -1.95
N PHE A 17 -7.96 -12.05 -3.06
CA PHE A 17 -7.06 -12.34 -4.17
C PHE A 17 -5.59 -12.19 -3.77
N TYR A 18 -5.19 -11.07 -3.16
CA TYR A 18 -3.81 -10.84 -2.75
C TYR A 18 -3.34 -11.81 -1.66
N SER A 19 -4.21 -12.14 -0.70
CA SER A 19 -3.90 -13.15 0.32
C SER A 19 -3.67 -14.52 -0.31
N ALA A 20 -4.54 -14.94 -1.23
CA ALA A 20 -4.40 -16.21 -1.94
C ALA A 20 -3.14 -16.24 -2.81
N LEU A 21 -2.86 -15.16 -3.55
CA LEU A 21 -1.67 -15.00 -4.38
C LEU A 21 -0.39 -15.15 -3.55
N LEU A 22 -0.28 -14.39 -2.46
CA LEU A 22 0.91 -14.42 -1.61
C LEU A 22 1.11 -15.78 -0.94
N ARG A 23 0.04 -16.41 -0.46
CA ARG A 23 0.08 -17.77 0.09
C ARG A 23 0.49 -18.80 -0.97
N GLY A 24 -0.03 -18.70 -2.18
CA GLY A 24 0.36 -19.56 -3.32
C GLY A 24 1.82 -19.41 -3.70
N LEU A 25 2.41 -18.23 -3.50
CA LEU A 25 3.84 -17.96 -3.68
C LEU A 25 4.71 -18.36 -2.46
N GLY A 26 4.13 -18.97 -1.43
CA GLY A 26 4.86 -19.40 -0.22
C GLY A 26 5.12 -18.30 0.82
N PHE A 27 4.39 -17.18 0.73
CA PHE A 27 4.43 -16.09 1.70
C PHE A 27 3.24 -16.11 2.65
N GLU A 28 3.51 -15.78 3.92
CA GLU A 28 2.47 -15.48 4.90
C GLU A 28 2.17 -13.98 4.86
N PRO A 29 0.99 -13.55 4.39
CA PRO A 29 0.62 -12.14 4.36
C PRO A 29 0.35 -11.61 5.78
N VAL A 30 1.07 -10.56 6.16
CA VAL A 30 0.90 -9.84 7.44
C VAL A 30 0.21 -8.51 7.15
N ALA A 31 -1.08 -8.44 7.45
CA ALA A 31 -1.88 -7.24 7.23
C ALA A 31 -1.63 -6.18 8.31
N THR A 32 -1.76 -4.91 7.94
CA THR A 32 -1.84 -3.82 8.94
C THR A 32 -3.17 -3.84 9.68
N GLU A 33 -3.18 -3.32 10.91
CA GLU A 33 -4.41 -2.98 11.63
C GLU A 33 -5.24 -1.91 10.90
N ARG A 34 -6.46 -1.68 11.40
CA ARG A 34 -7.32 -0.59 10.94
C ARG A 34 -6.59 0.75 11.07
N THR A 35 -6.77 1.61 10.08
CA THR A 35 -6.21 2.97 10.08
C THR A 35 -6.50 3.68 11.40
N ASN A 36 -5.43 4.15 12.04
CA ASN A 36 -5.49 4.83 13.34
C ASN A 36 -4.65 6.11 13.31
N ARG A 37 -4.74 6.91 14.39
CA ARG A 37 -4.04 8.20 14.48
C ARG A 37 -2.52 8.06 14.37
N VAL A 38 -1.95 6.91 14.77
CA VAL A 38 -0.51 6.66 14.68
C VAL A 38 -0.09 6.58 13.22
N MET A 39 -0.80 5.80 12.39
CA MET A 39 -0.50 5.67 10.96
C MET A 39 -0.61 7.01 10.24
N VAL A 40 -1.69 7.76 10.48
CA VAL A 40 -1.88 9.10 9.90
C VAL A 40 -0.75 10.04 10.30
N ARG A 41 -0.36 10.06 11.57
CA ARG A 41 0.73 10.90 12.07
C ARG A 41 2.07 10.54 11.42
N LEU A 42 2.38 9.25 11.33
CA LEU A 42 3.62 8.77 10.72
C LEU A 42 3.72 9.20 9.26
N GLY A 43 2.68 8.99 8.45
CA GLY A 43 2.71 9.44 7.07
C GLY A 43 2.63 10.94 6.89
N GLY A 44 1.97 11.67 7.81
CA GLY A 44 1.95 13.13 7.81
C GLY A 44 3.30 13.77 8.12
N GLN A 45 4.18 13.08 8.87
CA GLN A 45 5.56 13.52 9.12
C GLN A 45 6.48 13.18 7.94
N ALA A 46 6.19 12.12 7.19
CA ALA A 46 7.04 11.63 6.09
C ALA A 46 6.75 12.29 4.74
N LEU A 47 5.55 12.86 4.56
CA LEU A 47 5.09 13.40 3.27
C LEU A 47 4.77 14.90 3.35
N ALA A 48 4.76 15.55 2.18
CA ALA A 48 4.50 16.97 2.07
C ALA A 48 3.11 17.36 2.57
N ALA A 49 2.97 18.60 3.06
CA ALA A 49 1.75 19.09 3.69
C ALA A 49 0.53 19.06 2.73
N ASP A 50 0.76 19.31 1.45
CA ASP A 50 -0.23 19.29 0.37
C ASP A 50 -0.66 17.88 -0.06
N THR A 51 0.04 16.83 0.36
CA THR A 51 -0.33 15.45 0.03
C THR A 51 -1.67 15.09 0.69
N CYS A 52 -2.58 14.49 -0.09
CA CYS A 52 -3.91 14.14 0.38
C CYS A 52 -3.87 13.14 1.55
N HIS A 53 -4.88 13.22 2.41
CA HIS A 53 -4.96 12.43 3.64
C HIS A 53 -4.88 10.90 3.42
N PRO A 54 -5.55 10.30 2.41
CA PRO A 54 -5.46 8.86 2.16
C PRO A 54 -4.05 8.38 1.85
N VAL A 55 -3.27 9.16 1.10
CA VAL A 55 -1.87 8.80 0.76
C VAL A 55 -0.98 8.91 1.99
N LYS A 56 -1.19 9.92 2.85
CA LYS A 56 -0.51 10.01 4.15
C LYS A 56 -0.82 8.80 5.03
N ALA A 57 -2.10 8.46 5.20
CA ALA A 57 -2.47 7.26 5.94
C ALA A 57 -1.78 6.01 5.36
N ALA A 58 -1.85 5.82 4.04
CA ALA A 58 -1.27 4.67 3.37
C ALA A 58 0.25 4.54 3.57
N PHE A 59 0.97 5.67 3.50
CA PHE A 59 2.40 5.69 3.78
C PHE A 59 2.71 5.28 5.22
N GLY A 60 1.90 5.73 6.18
CA GLY A 60 2.00 5.31 7.58
C GLY A 60 1.77 3.80 7.79
N HIS A 61 0.82 3.20 7.05
CA HIS A 61 0.62 1.74 7.03
C HIS A 61 1.89 1.01 6.53
N CYS A 62 2.50 1.50 5.45
CA CYS A 62 3.74 0.92 4.92
C CYS A 62 4.91 1.07 5.90
N LEU A 63 5.09 2.23 6.54
CA LEU A 63 6.12 2.45 7.56
C LEU A 63 5.93 1.53 8.77
N ALA A 64 4.70 1.29 9.20
CA ALA A 64 4.41 0.40 10.33
C ALA A 64 4.84 -1.05 10.06
N LEU A 65 4.69 -1.54 8.82
CA LEU A 65 5.16 -2.85 8.41
C LEU A 65 6.68 -2.88 8.14
N ALA A 66 7.22 -1.85 7.49
CA ALA A 66 8.65 -1.74 7.20
C ALA A 66 9.49 -1.73 8.49
N ARG A 67 9.02 -1.05 9.54
CA ARG A 67 9.68 -1.05 10.86
C ARG A 67 9.70 -2.43 11.55
N GLN A 68 8.87 -3.36 11.11
CA GLN A 68 8.93 -4.76 11.58
C GLN A 68 9.95 -5.59 10.77
N GLY A 69 10.69 -4.98 9.84
CA GLY A 69 11.62 -5.68 8.95
C GLY A 69 10.94 -6.52 7.87
N LEU A 70 9.66 -6.27 7.59
CA LEU A 70 8.89 -7.04 6.62
C LEU A 70 9.07 -6.46 5.20
N PRO A 71 9.31 -7.30 4.17
CA PRO A 71 9.19 -6.88 2.79
C PRO A 71 7.73 -6.53 2.48
N LEU A 72 7.49 -5.48 1.71
CA LEU A 72 6.14 -4.97 1.46
C LEU A 72 5.60 -5.43 0.10
N PHE A 73 4.35 -5.90 0.09
CA PHE A 73 3.58 -6.08 -1.13
C PHE A 73 2.78 -4.81 -1.43
N ALA A 74 3.19 -4.05 -2.43
CA ALA A 74 2.53 -2.81 -2.85
C ALA A 74 2.31 -2.83 -4.38
N PRO A 75 1.20 -3.40 -4.88
CA PRO A 75 0.95 -3.54 -6.30
C PRO A 75 0.56 -2.20 -6.94
N CYS A 76 1.01 -1.96 -8.18
CA CYS A 76 0.53 -0.87 -9.03
C CYS A 76 -0.74 -1.33 -9.76
N VAL A 77 -1.90 -0.78 -9.41
CA VAL A 77 -3.16 -1.02 -10.13
C VAL A 77 -3.47 0.18 -11.00
N VAL A 78 -3.26 0.04 -12.31
CA VAL A 78 -3.39 1.14 -13.29
C VAL A 78 -4.80 1.22 -13.86
N ASN A 79 -5.45 0.08 -14.11
CA ASN A 79 -6.79 -0.01 -14.65
C ASN A 79 -7.59 -1.06 -13.89
N LEU A 80 -8.84 -0.72 -13.56
CA LEU A 80 -9.79 -1.62 -12.91
C LEU A 80 -10.77 -2.27 -13.89
N ALA A 81 -10.69 -1.92 -15.17
CA ALA A 81 -11.54 -2.47 -16.22
C ALA A 81 -11.20 -3.94 -16.49
N GLY A 82 -12.24 -4.75 -16.63
CA GLY A 82 -12.12 -6.10 -17.16
C GLY A 82 -11.94 -6.13 -18.68
N PRO A 83 -11.65 -7.30 -19.27
CA PRO A 83 -11.54 -7.45 -20.71
C PRO A 83 -12.82 -6.98 -21.43
N GLY A 84 -12.68 -6.02 -22.36
CA GLY A 84 -13.80 -5.49 -23.14
C GLY A 84 -14.61 -4.38 -22.44
N GLU A 85 -14.25 -4.01 -21.21
CA GLU A 85 -14.87 -2.89 -20.50
C GLU A 85 -14.17 -1.55 -20.80
N PRO A 86 -14.90 -0.42 -20.73
CA PRO A 86 -14.27 0.91 -20.74
C PRO A 86 -13.32 1.10 -19.56
N ASP A 87 -12.26 1.89 -19.78
CA ASP A 87 -11.25 2.16 -18.76
C ASP A 87 -11.83 2.73 -17.46
N ARG A 88 -11.36 2.18 -16.35
CA ARG A 88 -11.70 2.61 -15.00
C ARG A 88 -10.44 2.87 -14.21
N LEU A 89 -9.97 4.11 -14.30
CA LEU A 89 -8.69 4.51 -13.72
C LEU A 89 -8.88 4.98 -12.27
N PRO A 90 -8.20 4.36 -11.29
CA PRO A 90 -8.19 4.88 -9.92
C PRO A 90 -7.38 6.19 -9.85
N CYS A 91 -7.40 6.87 -8.71
CA CYS A 91 -6.64 8.11 -8.50
C CYS A 91 -5.16 7.96 -8.93
N PRO A 92 -4.58 8.92 -9.69
CA PRO A 92 -3.18 8.83 -10.12
C PRO A 92 -2.17 8.66 -8.98
N LEU A 93 -2.48 9.20 -7.79
CA LEU A 93 -1.63 9.02 -6.61
C LEU A 93 -1.65 7.60 -6.07
N THR A 94 -2.75 6.85 -6.22
CA THR A 94 -2.79 5.44 -5.80
C THR A 94 -2.10 4.54 -6.82
N GLN A 95 -2.18 4.89 -8.12
CA GLN A 95 -1.46 4.18 -9.19
C GLN A 95 0.07 4.31 -9.02
N SER A 96 0.55 5.52 -8.75
CA SER A 96 1.98 5.84 -8.59
C SER A 96 2.53 5.57 -7.18
N PHE A 97 1.66 5.20 -6.23
CA PHE A 97 2.03 5.04 -4.82
C PHE A 97 3.22 4.10 -4.60
N PRO A 98 3.32 2.90 -5.23
CA PRO A 98 4.46 2.02 -4.99
C PRO A 98 5.80 2.64 -5.39
N HIS A 99 5.82 3.47 -6.43
CA HIS A 99 7.01 4.21 -6.85
C HIS A 99 7.37 5.32 -5.85
N LEU A 100 6.37 6.07 -5.38
CA LEU A 100 6.56 7.08 -4.33
C LEU A 100 7.09 6.44 -3.04
N LEU A 101 6.51 5.31 -2.63
CA LEU A 101 6.92 4.53 -1.47
C LEU A 101 8.38 4.09 -1.58
N ALA A 102 8.75 3.45 -2.69
CA ALA A 102 10.11 2.98 -2.91
C ALA A 102 11.12 4.14 -2.93
N SER A 103 10.75 5.29 -3.52
CA SER A 103 11.60 6.48 -3.54
C SER A 103 11.88 7.00 -2.12
N ARG A 104 10.84 7.08 -1.29
CA ARG A 104 10.94 7.61 0.07
C ARG A 104 11.63 6.66 1.04
N LEU A 105 11.34 5.36 0.99
CA LEU A 105 12.02 4.38 1.84
C LEU A 105 13.53 4.31 1.58
N ARG A 106 13.98 4.62 0.34
CA ARG A 106 15.42 4.75 0.03
C ARG A 106 16.08 6.00 0.60
N GLN A 107 15.31 7.03 0.95
CA GLN A 107 15.85 8.27 1.53
C GLN A 107 15.94 8.21 3.06
N GLU A 108 15.29 7.23 3.71
CA GLU A 108 15.31 7.05 5.17
C GLU A 108 16.44 6.12 5.66
N GLY A 109 17.21 5.51 4.74
CA GLY A 109 18.38 4.67 5.03
C GLY A 109 19.67 5.30 4.49
#